data_AF-A0A6L6U8X4-F1
#
_entry.id   AF-A0A6L6U8X4-F1
#
_cell.length_a   1.000
_cell.length_b   1.000
_cell.length_c   1.000
_cell.angle_alpha   90.00
_cell.angle_beta   90.00
_cell.angle_gamma   90.00
#
_symmetry.space_group_name_H-M   'P 1'
#
loop_
_entity.id
_entity.type
_entity.pdbx_description
1 polymer ?
#
loop_
_entity_poly.entity_id
_entity_poly.type
_entity_poly.pdbx_seq_one_letter_code
_entity_poly.pdbx_strand_id
1 'polypeptide(L)'
;MKKIILLSLVFLTVFSCGDEVEFNSPAFQGDRENELWRASSFSASIDTNGFLTITGSNNYETVNLNVPTVSENTFVVGEVDLMEAEYIDAFGEVYSTNNTPDESVSVYPELGEIVISEIDMVNKTFTGTYRFLAFDEDGLSSIGFTNGIFYKVPLISGDIPTNPIVCADVEDLASDALIAYEATFSPSLDFVSSEDFATACANYMDALYTQQGYCGDPDGAIQALIDELGDCTLPCEYATANVEEALSQYSTATIGNFNEKCAQYAQYLQDEIDICGDSDGSLQIKIDELDCGDDDSDSVPNVFEDFNGNEDFEDDDTDGDGVPNYLDNDDDGDGVLTEYEAVDEDGNPADTDGDGDVDYLDDDDDGDGILTIYENADPNGDGNLDDAVDTDGDGVPDYLDNDDDGDGILTIDENADPNGDGNPDDAVDADSDGVPDYLQA
;
A
#
# COMPACT_ATOMS: atom_id res chain seq x y z
N MET A 1 -12.43 50.40 -98.91
CA MET A 1 -12.36 50.77 -97.47
C MET A 1 -12.46 49.46 -96.70
N LYS A 2 -11.43 49.01 -95.97
CA LYS A 2 -11.15 49.40 -94.56
C LYS A 2 -12.40 49.09 -93.70
N LYS A 3 -12.46 48.24 -92.68
CA LYS A 3 -11.47 47.68 -91.74
C LYS A 3 -12.19 46.53 -90.97
N ILE A 4 -11.58 45.35 -90.80
CA ILE A 4 -10.88 44.87 -89.57
C ILE A 4 -11.90 44.39 -88.51
N ILE A 5 -12.08 43.07 -88.37
CA ILE A 5 -11.37 42.22 -87.38
C ILE A 5 -11.64 42.75 -85.97
N LEU A 6 -12.79 42.42 -85.38
CA LEU A 6 -12.98 42.58 -83.93
C LEU A 6 -14.17 41.80 -83.35
N LEU A 7 -14.56 40.67 -83.97
CA LEU A 7 -15.69 39.87 -83.46
C LEU A 7 -15.42 38.36 -83.51
N SER A 8 -14.16 38.00 -83.29
CA SER A 8 -13.70 36.60 -83.16
C SER A 8 -12.77 36.43 -81.94
N LEU A 9 -12.72 37.44 -81.05
CA LEU A 9 -11.78 37.54 -79.93
C LEU A 9 -12.49 37.71 -78.57
N VAL A 10 -13.68 37.11 -78.40
CA VAL A 10 -14.43 37.15 -77.12
C VAL A 10 -14.87 35.74 -76.68
N PHE A 11 -14.46 34.69 -77.39
CA PHE A 11 -14.76 33.30 -77.02
C PHE A 11 -13.50 32.47 -76.68
N LEU A 12 -12.36 33.14 -76.48
CA LEU A 12 -11.08 32.52 -76.13
C LEU A 12 -10.47 33.17 -74.88
N THR A 13 -11.26 33.25 -73.81
CA THR A 13 -10.78 33.58 -72.44
C THR A 13 -11.40 32.65 -71.39
N VAL A 14 -11.87 31.47 -71.81
CA VAL A 14 -12.07 30.34 -70.90
C VAL A 14 -10.72 29.61 -70.81
N PHE A 15 -10.35 29.21 -69.60
CA PHE A 15 -9.04 28.66 -69.18
C PHE A 15 -7.97 29.69 -68.83
N SER A 16 -8.23 30.45 -67.77
CA SER A 16 -7.15 30.74 -66.82
C SER A 16 -6.83 29.43 -66.11
N CYS A 17 -5.71 28.80 -66.44
CA CYS A 17 -5.09 27.79 -65.60
C CYS A 17 -4.80 28.45 -64.24
N GLY A 18 -5.53 28.06 -63.20
CA GLY A 18 -5.00 28.10 -61.85
C GLY A 18 -4.10 26.90 -61.70
N ASP A 19 -2.84 27.05 -62.10
CA ASP A 19 -1.79 26.13 -61.66
C ASP A 19 -1.24 26.70 -60.36
N GLU A 20 -1.90 26.39 -59.25
CA GLU A 20 -1.25 26.36 -57.94
C GLU A 20 -0.27 25.19 -58.01
N VAL A 21 0.96 25.46 -58.44
CA VAL A 21 2.03 24.46 -58.40
C VAL A 21 2.54 24.41 -56.96
N GLU A 22 1.85 23.63 -56.13
CA GLU A 22 2.36 23.21 -54.84
C GLU A 22 3.50 22.23 -55.11
N PHE A 23 4.75 22.70 -55.01
CA PHE A 23 5.92 21.83 -55.14
C PHE A 23 6.04 20.98 -53.87
N ASN A 24 5.42 19.79 -53.89
CA ASN A 24 5.56 18.74 -52.88
C ASN A 24 6.94 18.05 -52.97
N SER A 25 8.01 18.81 -52.70
CA SER A 25 9.35 18.26 -52.45
C SER A 25 9.58 18.20 -50.94
N PRO A 26 10.20 17.12 -50.42
CA PRO A 26 10.60 17.05 -49.01
C PRO A 26 11.32 18.33 -48.58
N ALA A 27 10.92 18.87 -47.44
CA ALA A 27 11.41 20.16 -46.98
C ALA A 27 11.35 20.27 -45.46
N PHE A 28 12.25 21.04 -44.89
CA PHE A 28 12.19 21.54 -43.52
C PHE A 28 12.54 23.03 -43.58
N GLN A 29 11.59 23.90 -43.24
CA GLN A 29 11.75 25.35 -43.31
C GLN A 29 10.83 26.07 -42.31
N GLY A 30 11.06 27.35 -42.09
CA GLY A 30 10.22 28.21 -41.24
C GLY A 30 10.66 29.67 -41.33
N ASP A 31 9.86 30.59 -40.81
CA ASP A 31 10.20 32.00 -40.72
C ASP A 31 10.87 32.26 -39.36
N ARG A 32 12.19 32.45 -39.38
CA ARG A 32 12.99 32.81 -38.21
C ARG A 32 13.15 34.33 -38.17
N GLU A 33 12.59 34.98 -37.16
CA GLU A 33 12.62 36.46 -37.03
C GLU A 33 12.16 37.23 -38.28
N ASN A 34 11.18 36.70 -39.02
CA ASN A 34 10.69 37.22 -40.31
C ASN A 34 11.62 37.01 -41.52
N GLU A 35 12.68 36.21 -41.38
CA GLU A 35 13.52 35.73 -42.47
C GLU A 35 13.25 34.25 -42.75
N LEU A 36 13.14 33.88 -44.04
CA LEU A 36 12.94 32.50 -44.43
C LEU A 36 14.19 31.67 -44.10
N TRP A 37 14.05 30.76 -43.14
CA TRP A 37 15.03 29.75 -42.78
C TRP A 37 14.70 28.43 -43.49
N ARG A 38 15.71 27.78 -44.09
CA ARG A 38 15.54 26.51 -44.80
C ARG A 38 16.70 25.57 -44.50
N ALA A 39 16.36 24.36 -44.07
CA ALA A 39 17.33 23.29 -43.87
C ALA A 39 17.91 22.82 -45.21
N SER A 40 19.22 22.54 -45.22
CA SER A 40 19.92 21.89 -46.34
C SER A 40 19.92 20.36 -46.18
N SER A 41 19.76 19.87 -44.96
CA SER A 41 19.60 18.45 -44.60
C SER A 41 18.56 18.33 -43.49
N PHE A 42 17.77 17.26 -43.51
CA PHE A 42 16.76 17.00 -42.50
C PHE A 42 16.56 15.50 -42.34
N SER A 43 16.24 15.08 -41.13
CA SER A 43 16.07 13.68 -40.76
C SER A 43 15.25 13.55 -39.48
N ALA A 44 14.62 12.40 -39.31
CA ALA A 44 14.01 12.00 -38.06
C ALA A 44 14.77 10.82 -37.44
N SER A 45 14.78 10.74 -36.11
CA SER A 45 15.27 9.59 -35.35
C SER A 45 14.30 9.25 -34.24
N ILE A 46 14.14 7.95 -33.99
CA ILE A 46 13.41 7.43 -32.83
C ILE A 46 14.42 6.74 -31.92
N ASP A 47 14.41 7.09 -30.63
CA ASP A 47 15.29 6.50 -29.63
C ASP A 47 14.74 5.17 -29.09
N THR A 48 15.38 4.60 -28.06
CA THR A 48 14.95 3.34 -27.44
C THR A 48 13.66 3.46 -26.63
N ASN A 49 13.32 4.67 -26.19
CA ASN A 49 12.11 4.97 -25.42
C ASN A 49 10.92 5.30 -26.34
N GLY A 50 11.15 5.40 -27.65
CA GLY A 50 10.12 5.73 -28.62
C GLY A 50 9.97 7.23 -28.87
N PHE A 51 10.87 8.05 -28.35
CA PHE A 51 10.83 9.51 -28.52
C PHE A 51 11.32 9.88 -29.90
N LEU A 52 10.60 10.79 -30.54
CA LEU A 52 10.83 11.24 -31.90
C LEU A 52 11.56 12.58 -31.88
N THR A 53 12.75 12.61 -32.47
CA THR A 53 13.47 13.84 -32.78
C THR A 53 13.41 14.09 -34.28
N ILE A 54 12.90 15.26 -34.69
CA ILE A 54 12.93 15.73 -36.07
C ILE A 54 13.95 16.87 -36.16
N THR A 55 15.03 16.63 -36.90
CA THR A 55 16.14 17.56 -37.07
C THR A 55 16.13 18.18 -38.46
N GLY A 56 16.27 19.50 -38.52
CA GLY A 56 16.60 20.24 -39.74
C GLY A 56 17.89 21.03 -39.52
N SER A 57 18.85 20.93 -40.44
CA SER A 57 20.11 21.69 -40.35
C SER A 57 20.46 22.33 -41.69
N ASN A 58 21.09 23.50 -41.64
CA ASN A 58 21.82 24.08 -42.77
C ASN A 58 23.34 24.00 -42.51
N ASN A 59 24.17 24.74 -43.24
CA ASN A 59 25.64 24.68 -43.05
C ASN A 59 26.13 25.31 -41.75
N TYR A 60 25.25 25.98 -41.00
CA TYR A 60 25.59 26.80 -39.84
C TYR A 60 24.67 26.52 -38.65
N GLU A 61 23.37 26.29 -38.88
CA GLU A 61 22.35 26.28 -37.84
C GLU A 61 21.55 24.97 -37.87
N THR A 62 21.00 24.60 -36.71
CA THR A 62 20.18 23.39 -36.53
C THR A 62 18.91 23.69 -35.75
N VAL A 63 17.81 23.05 -36.11
CA VAL A 63 16.55 23.02 -35.37
C VAL A 63 16.26 21.55 -35.03
N ASN A 64 16.09 21.25 -33.75
CA ASN A 64 15.66 19.94 -33.26
C ASN A 64 14.25 20.07 -32.66
N LEU A 65 13.35 19.18 -33.05
CA LEU A 65 11.99 19.11 -32.54
C LEU A 65 11.84 17.76 -31.84
N ASN A 66 11.73 17.76 -30.52
CA ASN A 66 11.65 16.57 -29.68
C ASN A 66 10.21 16.39 -29.20
N VAL A 67 9.64 15.20 -29.42
CA VAL A 67 8.32 14.82 -28.90
C VAL A 67 8.35 13.42 -28.29
N PRO A 68 7.60 13.16 -27.21
CA PRO A 68 7.69 11.92 -26.43
C PRO A 68 6.99 10.73 -27.09
N THR A 69 6.35 10.92 -28.24
CA THR A 69 5.65 9.83 -28.91
C THR A 69 5.53 10.03 -30.42
N VAL A 70 5.53 8.92 -31.14
CA VAL A 70 5.34 8.85 -32.59
C VAL A 70 3.83 8.73 -32.87
N SER A 71 3.10 9.83 -32.67
CA SER A 71 1.66 9.90 -32.93
C SER A 71 1.28 11.18 -33.68
N GLU A 72 0.18 11.12 -34.44
CA GLU A 72 -0.41 12.29 -35.12
C GLU A 72 -1.16 13.14 -34.09
N ASN A 73 -0.47 14.13 -33.52
CA ASN A 73 -1.01 14.99 -32.48
C ASN A 73 -0.35 16.39 -32.50
N THR A 74 -0.91 17.29 -31.69
CA THR A 74 -0.30 18.57 -31.32
C THR A 74 0.41 18.42 -29.98
N PHE A 75 1.69 18.75 -29.94
CA PHE A 75 2.54 18.78 -28.76
C PHE A 75 2.84 20.23 -28.42
N VAL A 76 2.57 20.63 -27.18
CA VAL A 76 2.97 21.93 -26.64
C VAL A 76 4.40 21.78 -26.12
N VAL A 77 5.30 22.68 -26.51
CA VAL A 77 6.72 22.61 -26.12
C VAL A 77 7.10 23.75 -25.18
N GLY A 78 8.05 23.47 -24.28
CA GLY A 78 8.57 24.42 -23.30
C GLY A 78 8.00 24.27 -21.88
N GLU A 79 7.20 23.25 -21.62
CA GLU A 79 6.63 22.97 -20.30
C GLU A 79 7.31 21.79 -19.60
N VAL A 80 7.73 20.79 -20.37
CA VAL A 80 8.35 19.57 -19.86
C VAL A 80 9.59 19.25 -20.68
N ASP A 81 10.62 18.72 -20.02
CA ASP A 81 11.91 18.44 -20.66
C ASP A 81 11.81 17.52 -21.88
N LEU A 82 10.78 16.67 -21.91
CA LEU A 82 10.54 15.69 -22.97
C LEU A 82 9.86 16.28 -24.23
N MET A 83 9.31 17.49 -24.15
CA MET A 83 8.65 18.20 -25.26
C MET A 83 9.38 19.52 -25.53
N GLU A 84 10.34 19.47 -26.45
CA GLU A 84 11.29 20.56 -26.64
C GLU A 84 11.43 20.94 -28.11
N ALA A 85 11.52 22.24 -28.38
CA ALA A 85 12.11 22.75 -29.61
C ALA A 85 13.43 23.45 -29.31
N GLU A 86 14.50 22.96 -29.91
CA GLU A 86 15.85 23.48 -29.74
C GLU A 86 16.34 24.11 -31.05
N TYR A 87 17.01 25.25 -30.94
CA TYR A 87 17.74 25.89 -32.02
C TYR A 87 19.21 26.07 -31.65
N ILE A 88 20.10 25.61 -32.53
CA ILE A 88 21.55 25.78 -32.39
C ILE A 88 22.03 26.73 -33.48
N ASP A 89 22.72 27.80 -33.09
CA ASP A 89 23.18 28.83 -34.01
C ASP A 89 24.53 28.51 -34.68
N ALA A 90 25.02 29.43 -35.51
CA ALA A 90 26.28 29.30 -36.24
C ALA A 90 27.54 29.22 -35.36
N PHE A 91 27.45 29.65 -34.11
CA PHE A 91 28.53 29.66 -33.13
C PHE A 91 28.42 28.49 -32.13
N GLY A 92 27.34 27.69 -32.22
CA GLY A 92 27.05 26.56 -31.35
C GLY A 92 26.31 26.96 -30.06
N GLU A 93 25.76 28.16 -30.01
CA GLU A 93 24.89 28.61 -28.92
C GLU A 93 23.53 27.93 -29.03
N VAL A 94 23.02 27.43 -27.91
CA VAL A 94 21.80 26.63 -27.83
C VAL A 94 20.68 27.49 -27.26
N TYR A 95 19.54 27.47 -27.95
CA TYR A 95 18.29 28.08 -27.53
C TYR A 95 17.28 26.96 -27.37
N SER A 96 16.63 26.88 -26.21
CA SER A 96 15.62 25.86 -25.91
C SER A 96 14.31 26.49 -25.48
N THR A 97 13.19 25.86 -25.82
CA THR A 97 11.88 26.19 -25.25
C THR A 97 11.79 25.88 -23.77
N ASN A 98 12.66 25.02 -23.23
CA ASN A 98 12.68 24.65 -21.81
C ASN A 98 13.49 25.63 -20.95
N ASN A 99 14.23 26.56 -21.58
CA ASN A 99 14.92 27.63 -20.87
C ASN A 99 13.91 28.69 -20.43
N THR A 100 13.88 28.99 -19.13
CA THR A 100 12.98 30.00 -18.57
C THR A 100 13.45 31.42 -18.94
N PRO A 101 12.55 32.29 -19.44
CA PRO A 101 12.89 33.70 -19.67
C PRO A 101 13.26 34.41 -18.37
N ASP A 102 14.25 35.31 -18.42
CA ASP A 102 14.58 36.17 -17.28
C ASP A 102 13.40 37.09 -16.94
N GLU A 103 13.14 37.32 -15.65
CA GLU A 103 12.03 38.14 -15.16
C GLU A 103 12.00 39.58 -15.74
N SER A 104 13.13 40.09 -16.22
CA SER A 104 13.24 41.41 -16.85
C SER A 104 12.74 41.44 -18.31
N VAL A 105 12.45 40.27 -18.90
CA VAL A 105 11.93 40.13 -20.26
C VAL A 105 10.40 39.99 -20.21
N SER A 106 9.68 40.91 -20.86
CA SER A 106 8.21 40.85 -20.96
C SER A 106 7.80 39.98 -22.14
N VAL A 107 7.19 38.82 -21.90
CA VAL A 107 6.78 37.89 -22.97
C VAL A 107 5.27 37.60 -22.93
N TYR A 108 4.62 37.56 -24.10
CA TYR A 108 3.28 37.00 -24.27
C TYR A 108 3.05 36.58 -25.74
N PRO A 109 2.64 35.32 -26.03
CA PRO A 109 2.72 34.10 -25.23
C PRO A 109 3.98 33.25 -25.51
N GLU A 110 4.36 32.43 -24.54
CA GLU A 110 5.62 31.66 -24.47
C GLU A 110 5.57 30.26 -25.13
N LEU A 111 4.37 29.77 -25.45
CA LEU A 111 4.21 28.37 -25.84
C LEU A 111 4.50 28.12 -27.32
N GLY A 112 5.39 27.16 -27.56
CA GLY A 112 5.58 26.56 -28.87
C GLY A 112 4.62 25.38 -29.10
N GLU A 113 4.41 25.04 -30.36
CA GLU A 113 3.62 23.90 -30.80
C GLU A 113 4.41 23.14 -31.87
N ILE A 114 4.47 21.82 -31.72
CA ILE A 114 4.87 20.88 -32.77
C ILE A 114 3.62 20.08 -33.13
N VAL A 115 3.22 20.11 -34.40
CA VAL A 115 2.06 19.36 -34.89
C VAL A 115 2.55 18.32 -35.87
N ILE A 116 2.34 17.04 -35.57
CA ILE A 116 2.55 15.94 -36.51
C ILE A 116 1.21 15.64 -37.16
N SER A 117 1.11 15.89 -38.47
CA SER A 117 -0.16 15.77 -39.21
C SER A 117 -0.25 14.52 -40.10
N GLU A 118 0.88 13.89 -40.41
CA GLU A 118 0.91 12.63 -41.17
C GLU A 118 2.17 11.83 -40.84
N ILE A 119 1.98 10.54 -40.54
CA ILE A 119 3.07 9.55 -40.40
C ILE A 119 2.93 8.51 -41.51
N ASP A 120 3.81 8.57 -42.52
CA ASP A 120 3.86 7.57 -43.59
C ASP A 120 4.66 6.35 -43.14
N MET A 121 3.95 5.31 -42.69
CA MET A 121 4.54 4.05 -42.23
C MET A 121 5.29 3.27 -43.33
N VAL A 122 4.95 3.49 -44.60
CA VAL A 122 5.54 2.75 -45.74
C VAL A 122 6.85 3.39 -46.15
N ASN A 123 6.85 4.72 -46.31
CA ASN A 123 8.03 5.48 -46.69
C ASN A 123 8.87 5.91 -45.48
N LYS A 124 8.39 5.67 -44.26
CA LYS A 124 8.97 6.09 -42.98
C LYS A 124 9.26 7.60 -42.97
N THR A 125 8.25 8.41 -43.27
CA THR A 125 8.39 9.88 -43.32
C THR A 125 7.37 10.60 -42.45
N PHE A 126 7.77 11.75 -41.90
CA PHE A 126 6.94 12.61 -41.05
C PHE A 126 6.61 13.93 -41.75
N THR A 127 5.36 14.38 -41.60
CA THR A 127 4.88 15.67 -42.10
C THR A 127 4.14 16.41 -40.98
N GLY A 128 4.30 17.72 -40.94
CA GLY A 128 3.72 18.55 -39.90
C GLY A 128 4.19 19.99 -39.91
N THR A 129 3.83 20.71 -38.85
CA THR A 129 4.12 22.13 -38.67
C THR A 129 4.73 22.39 -37.30
N TYR A 130 5.46 23.48 -37.16
CA TYR A 130 5.99 23.90 -35.87
C TYR A 130 6.01 25.43 -35.73
N ARG A 131 5.91 25.90 -34.49
CA ARG A 131 6.12 27.30 -34.09
C ARG A 131 6.66 27.27 -32.68
N PHE A 132 7.68 28.05 -32.35
CA PHE A 132 8.15 28.14 -30.97
C PHE A 132 8.90 29.46 -30.73
N LEU A 133 9.05 29.78 -29.46
CA LEU A 133 9.96 30.81 -28.96
C LEU A 133 10.91 30.13 -27.98
N ALA A 134 12.21 30.17 -28.25
CA ALA A 134 13.23 29.51 -27.45
C ALA A 134 14.21 30.53 -26.89
N PHE A 135 14.75 30.30 -25.70
CA PHE A 135 15.65 31.21 -24.99
C PHE A 135 17.05 30.61 -24.84
N ASP A 136 18.06 31.46 -24.74
CA ASP A 136 19.42 31.05 -24.35
C ASP A 136 19.46 30.58 -22.89
N GLU A 137 20.60 30.02 -22.44
CA GLU A 137 20.78 29.51 -21.08
C GLU A 137 20.54 30.59 -20.00
N ASP A 138 20.86 31.85 -20.31
CA ASP A 138 20.65 32.99 -19.40
C ASP A 138 19.21 33.56 -19.45
N GLY A 139 18.36 33.10 -20.37
CA GLY A 139 16.99 33.61 -20.53
C GLY A 139 16.88 35.04 -21.06
N LEU A 140 17.98 35.63 -21.55
CA LEU A 140 18.09 37.04 -21.94
C LEU A 140 17.91 37.26 -23.44
N SER A 141 18.25 36.24 -24.24
CA SER A 141 18.13 36.25 -25.70
C SER A 141 17.09 35.23 -26.12
N SER A 142 16.33 35.52 -27.18
CA SER A 142 15.33 34.59 -27.69
C SER A 142 15.38 34.48 -29.20
N ILE A 143 14.95 33.32 -29.70
CA ILE A 143 14.79 33.04 -31.12
C ILE A 143 13.39 32.48 -31.37
N GLY A 144 12.69 33.10 -32.31
CA GLY A 144 11.32 32.72 -32.67
C GLY A 144 11.25 32.11 -34.07
N PHE A 145 10.62 30.94 -34.17
CA PHE A 145 10.22 30.34 -35.43
C PHE A 145 8.70 30.40 -35.58
N THR A 146 8.25 30.92 -36.72
CA THR A 146 6.83 30.97 -37.10
C THR A 146 6.62 30.32 -38.45
N ASN A 147 5.40 29.86 -38.74
CA ASN A 147 5.06 29.19 -40.01
C ASN A 147 6.03 28.04 -40.38
N GLY A 148 6.55 27.32 -39.38
CA GLY A 148 7.45 26.20 -39.58
C GLY A 148 6.73 25.01 -40.21
N ILE A 149 7.36 24.38 -41.20
CA ILE A 149 6.85 23.20 -41.89
C ILE A 149 7.99 22.18 -42.03
N PHE A 150 7.70 20.94 -41.66
CA PHE A 150 8.47 19.77 -42.06
C PHE A 150 7.57 18.88 -42.94
N TYR A 151 8.00 18.57 -44.15
CA TYR A 151 7.23 17.82 -45.13
C TYR A 151 8.04 16.62 -45.59
N LYS A 152 7.52 15.42 -45.34
CA LYS A 152 8.15 14.14 -45.71
C LYS A 152 9.62 14.01 -45.24
N VAL A 153 9.89 14.39 -44.00
CA VAL A 153 11.22 14.19 -43.37
C VAL A 153 11.44 12.69 -43.12
N PRO A 154 12.52 12.07 -43.65
CA PRO A 154 12.72 10.63 -43.55
C PRO A 154 13.29 10.20 -42.19
N LEU A 155 12.82 9.07 -41.67
CA LEU A 155 13.42 8.37 -40.53
C LEU A 155 14.75 7.73 -40.94
N ILE A 156 15.84 8.10 -40.27
CA ILE A 156 17.18 7.56 -40.55
C ILE A 156 17.68 6.61 -39.46
N SER A 157 17.07 6.63 -38.27
CA SER A 157 17.44 5.81 -37.12
C SER A 157 16.21 5.48 -36.29
N GLY A 158 16.17 4.26 -35.73
CA GLY A 158 15.01 3.75 -34.99
C GLY A 158 13.93 3.14 -35.89
N ASP A 159 12.85 2.68 -35.28
CA ASP A 159 11.69 2.09 -35.96
C ASP A 159 10.40 2.72 -35.42
N ILE A 160 9.41 2.88 -36.31
CA ILE A 160 8.10 3.42 -35.91
C ILE A 160 7.37 2.35 -35.08
N PRO A 161 7.00 2.64 -33.82
CA PRO A 161 6.27 1.70 -32.99
C PRO A 161 4.95 1.28 -33.61
N THR A 162 4.57 0.01 -33.49
CA THR A 162 3.25 -0.47 -33.95
C THR A 162 2.12 -0.05 -33.01
N ASN A 163 2.46 0.24 -31.75
CA ASN A 163 1.55 0.74 -30.74
C ASN A 163 2.30 1.83 -29.94
N PRO A 164 2.31 3.08 -30.42
CA PRO A 164 2.97 4.17 -29.71
C PRO A 164 2.20 4.47 -28.43
N ILE A 165 2.91 4.70 -27.32
CA ILE A 165 2.33 5.19 -26.07
C ILE A 165 1.88 6.63 -26.31
N VAL A 166 0.62 6.95 -26.02
CA VAL A 166 0.08 8.30 -26.13
C VAL A 166 -0.34 8.83 -24.76
N CYS A 167 -0.65 10.13 -24.70
CA CYS A 167 -1.16 10.76 -23.47
C CYS A 167 -2.33 9.97 -22.84
N ALA A 168 -3.28 9.49 -23.65
CA ALA A 168 -4.40 8.69 -23.14
C ALA A 168 -3.97 7.39 -22.42
N ASP A 169 -2.89 6.72 -22.86
CA ASP A 169 -2.42 5.48 -22.23
C ASP A 169 -1.83 5.75 -20.85
N VAL A 170 -1.13 6.88 -20.68
CA VAL A 170 -0.51 7.26 -19.40
C VAL A 170 -1.51 7.94 -18.45
N GLU A 171 -2.57 8.57 -18.98
CA GLU A 171 -3.73 9.01 -18.20
C GLU A 171 -4.45 7.80 -17.57
N ASP A 172 -4.66 6.73 -18.35
CA ASP A 172 -5.22 5.47 -17.84
C ASP A 172 -4.29 4.84 -16.77
N LEU A 173 -2.97 4.83 -16.99
CA LEU A 173 -1.99 4.35 -16.01
C LEU A 173 -2.05 5.15 -14.69
N ALA A 174 -2.11 6.48 -14.75
CA ALA A 174 -2.22 7.32 -13.58
C ALA A 174 -3.56 7.11 -12.85
N SER A 175 -4.65 6.90 -13.59
CA SER A 175 -5.95 6.57 -13.00
C SER A 175 -5.93 5.21 -12.29
N ASP A 176 -5.30 4.19 -12.87
CA ASP A 176 -5.16 2.87 -12.24
C ASP A 176 -4.30 2.94 -10.98
N ALA A 177 -3.21 3.72 -11.01
CA ALA A 177 -2.33 3.92 -9.87
C ALA A 177 -3.02 4.71 -8.74
N LEU A 178 -3.85 5.71 -9.07
CA LEU A 178 -4.68 6.43 -8.10
C LEU A 178 -5.63 5.48 -7.35
N ILE A 179 -6.31 4.58 -8.07
CA ILE A 179 -7.21 3.60 -7.45
C ILE A 179 -6.44 2.70 -6.48
N ALA A 180 -5.23 2.26 -6.85
CA ALA A 180 -4.38 1.47 -5.98
C ALA A 180 -3.93 2.25 -4.74
N TYR A 181 -3.56 3.52 -4.90
CA TYR A 181 -3.22 4.42 -3.80
C TYR A 181 -4.40 4.60 -2.84
N GLU A 182 -5.58 4.98 -3.34
CA GLU A 182 -6.79 5.19 -2.53
C GLU A 182 -7.26 3.93 -1.79
N ALA A 183 -7.00 2.74 -2.35
CA ALA A 183 -7.34 1.48 -1.71
C ALA A 183 -6.54 1.23 -0.41
N THR A 184 -5.34 1.82 -0.26
CA THR A 184 -4.48 1.60 0.92
C THR A 184 -5.02 2.25 2.19
N PHE A 185 -5.87 3.28 2.07
CA PHE A 185 -6.48 4.00 3.19
C PHE A 185 -8.01 4.00 3.09
N SER A 186 -8.58 2.91 2.58
CA SER A 186 -10.03 2.73 2.49
C SER A 186 -10.69 2.73 3.88
N PRO A 187 -11.84 3.38 4.08
CA PRO A 187 -12.58 3.36 5.36
C PRO A 187 -13.09 1.96 5.79
N SER A 188 -12.92 0.94 4.96
CA SER A 188 -13.26 -0.44 5.26
C SER A 188 -12.11 -1.24 5.87
N LEU A 189 -10.93 -0.64 5.99
CA LEU A 189 -9.76 -1.27 6.60
C LEU A 189 -9.76 -0.95 8.09
N ASP A 190 -9.44 -1.96 8.89
CA ASP A 190 -9.22 -1.78 10.33
C ASP A 190 -7.88 -1.05 10.56
N PHE A 191 -6.87 -1.35 9.73
CA PHE A 191 -5.54 -0.74 9.80
C PHE A 191 -5.04 -0.28 8.44
N VAL A 192 -4.32 0.85 8.44
CA VAL A 192 -3.61 1.37 7.26
C VAL A 192 -2.12 1.02 7.36
N SER A 193 -1.66 0.18 6.44
CA SER A 193 -0.26 -0.24 6.35
C SER A 193 0.62 0.88 5.79
N SER A 194 1.65 1.28 6.55
CA SER A 194 2.60 2.31 6.14
C SER A 194 3.45 1.89 4.92
N GLU A 195 3.81 0.61 4.83
CA GLU A 195 4.57 0.05 3.70
C GLU A 195 3.74 0.03 2.41
N ASP A 196 2.48 -0.43 2.50
CA ASP A 196 1.59 -0.49 1.34
C ASP A 196 1.23 0.93 0.85
N PHE A 197 0.96 1.85 1.79
CA PHE A 197 0.74 3.26 1.50
C PHE A 197 1.92 3.87 0.75
N ALA A 198 3.14 3.74 1.28
CA ALA A 198 4.34 4.32 0.68
C ALA A 198 4.60 3.76 -0.72
N THR A 199 4.41 2.45 -0.89
CA THR A 199 4.57 1.77 -2.18
C THR A 199 3.54 2.26 -3.20
N ALA A 200 2.26 2.32 -2.82
CA ALA A 200 1.20 2.76 -3.73
C ALA A 200 1.31 4.24 -4.07
N CYS A 201 1.67 5.09 -3.10
CA CYS A 201 1.93 6.51 -3.31
C CYS A 201 3.11 6.73 -4.27
N ALA A 202 4.22 6.01 -4.11
CA ALA A 202 5.36 6.12 -5.02
C ALA A 202 5.02 5.69 -6.45
N ASN A 203 4.23 4.62 -6.61
CA ASN A 203 3.74 4.19 -7.92
C ASN A 203 2.81 5.23 -8.56
N TYR A 204 1.94 5.86 -7.76
CA TYR A 204 1.07 6.91 -8.26
C TYR A 204 1.87 8.15 -8.67
N MET A 205 2.86 8.56 -7.87
CA MET A 205 3.76 9.65 -8.20
C MET A 205 4.55 9.40 -9.50
N ASP A 206 5.09 8.19 -9.70
CA ASP A 206 5.78 7.79 -10.94
C ASP A 206 4.85 7.82 -12.16
N ALA A 207 3.60 7.39 -11.98
CA ALA A 207 2.58 7.46 -13.02
C ALA A 207 2.24 8.92 -13.36
N LEU A 208 2.16 9.83 -12.38
CA LEU A 208 1.96 11.27 -12.62
C LEU A 208 3.15 11.92 -13.34
N TYR A 209 4.40 11.60 -12.97
CA TYR A 209 5.57 12.08 -13.71
C TYR A 209 5.58 11.57 -15.15
N THR A 210 5.21 10.30 -15.35
CA THR A 210 5.05 9.72 -16.68
C THR A 210 3.94 10.45 -17.45
N GLN A 211 2.80 10.71 -16.83
CA GLN A 211 1.70 11.46 -17.43
C GLN A 211 2.14 12.87 -17.84
N GLN A 212 2.78 13.61 -16.94
CA GLN A 212 3.34 14.95 -17.20
C GLN A 212 4.27 14.92 -18.42
N GLY A 213 5.15 13.92 -18.52
CA GLY A 213 6.08 13.76 -19.63
C GLY A 213 5.45 13.55 -21.01
N TYR A 214 4.30 12.89 -21.09
CA TYR A 214 3.61 12.59 -22.37
C TYR A 214 2.45 13.52 -22.68
N CYS A 215 1.87 14.17 -21.67
CA CYS A 215 0.70 15.04 -21.79
C CYS A 215 1.02 16.54 -21.66
N GLY A 216 2.16 16.90 -21.06
CA GLY A 216 2.41 18.27 -20.60
C GLY A 216 1.63 18.61 -19.32
N ASP A 217 1.80 19.82 -18.81
CA ASP A 217 1.12 20.31 -17.59
C ASP A 217 0.93 21.84 -17.61
N PRO A 218 0.14 22.36 -18.58
CA PRO A 218 0.05 23.80 -18.86
C PRO A 218 -0.60 24.61 -17.74
N ASP A 219 -1.44 23.99 -16.91
CA ASP A 219 -2.10 24.61 -15.77
C ASP A 219 -1.45 24.25 -14.43
N GLY A 220 -0.39 23.43 -14.44
CA GLY A 220 0.31 22.97 -13.24
C GLY A 220 -0.51 22.00 -12.38
N ALA A 221 -1.60 21.44 -12.91
CA ALA A 221 -2.48 20.56 -12.16
C ALA A 221 -1.80 19.24 -11.80
N ILE A 222 -0.97 18.68 -12.69
CA ILE A 222 -0.25 17.42 -12.42
C ILE A 222 0.85 17.67 -11.39
N GLN A 223 1.60 18.77 -11.53
CA GLN A 223 2.62 19.14 -10.56
C GLN A 223 2.02 19.40 -9.18
N ALA A 224 0.84 20.04 -9.10
CA ALA A 224 0.16 20.25 -7.84
C ALA A 224 -0.22 18.94 -7.14
N LEU A 225 -0.64 17.91 -7.88
CA LEU A 225 -0.91 16.58 -7.33
C LEU A 225 0.37 15.90 -6.82
N ILE A 226 1.47 15.98 -7.58
CA ILE A 226 2.78 15.45 -7.17
C ILE A 226 3.26 16.14 -5.88
N ASP A 227 3.13 17.46 -5.80
CA ASP A 227 3.51 18.24 -4.62
C ASP A 227 2.64 17.88 -3.39
N GLU A 228 1.36 17.54 -3.61
CA GLU A 228 0.43 17.11 -2.55
C GLU A 228 0.79 15.73 -1.98
N LEU A 229 1.29 14.80 -2.81
CA LEU A 229 1.76 13.48 -2.35
C LEU A 229 2.99 13.56 -1.44
N GLY A 230 3.75 14.66 -1.51
CA GLY A 230 4.90 14.90 -0.64
C GLY A 230 5.98 13.85 -0.78
N ASP A 231 6.43 13.29 0.34
CA ASP A 231 7.48 12.25 0.40
C ASP A 231 6.93 10.82 0.47
N CYS A 232 5.62 10.64 0.27
CA CYS A 232 4.93 9.36 0.42
C CYS A 232 5.06 8.70 1.79
N THR A 233 5.25 9.49 2.84
CA THR A 233 5.12 9.01 4.23
C THR A 233 3.65 8.97 4.62
N LEU A 234 3.24 7.92 5.34
CA LEU A 234 1.89 7.81 5.88
C LEU A 234 1.56 9.06 6.72
N PRO A 235 0.44 9.76 6.46
CA PRO A 235 0.06 10.90 7.26
C PRO A 235 -0.18 10.51 8.73
N CYS A 236 0.26 11.36 9.65
CA CYS A 236 0.16 11.11 11.09
C CYS A 236 -1.27 10.77 11.57
N GLU A 237 -2.30 11.33 10.94
CA GLU A 237 -3.69 11.03 11.29
C GLU A 237 -4.07 9.54 11.16
N TYR A 238 -3.46 8.83 10.19
CA TYR A 238 -3.68 7.39 10.02
C TYR A 238 -2.88 6.56 11.03
N ALA A 239 -1.67 7.00 11.38
CA ALA A 239 -0.88 6.35 12.44
C ALA A 239 -1.61 6.42 13.79
N THR A 240 -2.11 7.60 14.16
CA THR A 240 -2.93 7.76 15.39
C THR A 240 -4.22 6.93 15.32
N ALA A 241 -4.89 6.86 14.16
CA ALA A 241 -6.09 6.03 14.00
C ALA A 241 -5.80 4.52 14.17
N ASN A 242 -4.66 4.03 13.65
CA ASN A 242 -4.24 2.65 13.88
C ASN A 242 -4.02 2.36 15.37
N VAL A 243 -3.43 3.31 16.12
CA VAL A 243 -3.25 3.19 17.57
C VAL A 243 -4.58 3.15 18.31
N GLU A 244 -5.55 4.00 17.94
CA GLU A 244 -6.89 4.00 18.53
C GLU A 244 -7.62 2.67 18.29
N GLU A 245 -7.56 2.13 17.07
CA GLU A 245 -8.14 0.83 16.74
C GLU A 245 -7.45 -0.32 17.47
N ALA A 246 -6.11 -0.33 17.49
CA ALA A 246 -5.33 -1.36 18.19
C ALA A 246 -5.58 -1.33 19.70
N LEU A 247 -5.71 -0.13 20.30
CA LEU A 247 -6.10 0.01 21.71
C LEU A 247 -7.49 -0.56 21.96
N SER A 248 -8.45 -0.33 21.06
CA SER A 248 -9.79 -0.90 21.17
C SER A 248 -9.72 -2.42 21.19
N GLN A 249 -8.96 -3.03 20.27
CA GLN A 249 -8.81 -4.49 20.21
C GLN A 249 -8.06 -5.05 21.42
N TYR A 250 -6.98 -4.40 21.86
CA TYR A 250 -6.22 -4.76 23.05
C TYR A 250 -7.08 -4.71 24.33
N SER A 251 -7.88 -3.66 24.51
CA SER A 251 -8.72 -3.49 25.71
C SER A 251 -9.86 -4.50 25.84
N THR A 252 -10.14 -5.27 24.79
CA THR A 252 -11.16 -6.32 24.77
C THR A 252 -10.56 -7.69 24.44
N ALA A 253 -9.24 -7.81 24.52
CA ALA A 253 -8.56 -9.06 24.28
C ALA A 253 -8.91 -10.10 25.36
N THR A 254 -8.95 -11.36 24.97
CA THR A 254 -9.11 -12.52 25.86
C THR A 254 -7.76 -13.18 26.06
N ILE A 255 -7.63 -14.06 27.06
CA ILE A 255 -6.42 -14.85 27.33
C ILE A 255 -5.80 -15.38 26.02
N GLY A 256 -6.59 -16.09 25.22
CA GLY A 256 -6.11 -16.72 23.97
C GLY A 256 -5.68 -15.79 22.82
N ASN A 257 -5.92 -14.47 22.90
CA ASN A 257 -5.46 -13.52 21.86
C ASN A 257 -4.71 -12.29 22.41
N PHE A 258 -4.54 -12.18 23.72
CA PHE A 258 -3.96 -11.02 24.38
C PHE A 258 -2.55 -10.71 23.89
N ASN A 259 -1.66 -11.71 23.87
CA ASN A 259 -0.28 -11.52 23.44
C ASN A 259 -0.19 -11.00 21.99
N GLU A 260 -1.07 -11.45 21.09
CA GLU A 260 -1.16 -10.93 19.73
C GLU A 260 -1.63 -9.47 19.70
N LYS A 261 -2.71 -9.14 20.42
CA LYS A 261 -3.29 -7.80 20.46
C LYS A 261 -2.40 -6.79 21.17
N CYS A 262 -1.73 -7.20 22.24
CA CYS A 262 -0.77 -6.42 22.98
C CYS A 262 0.44 -6.08 22.11
N ALA A 263 1.04 -7.08 21.45
CA ALA A 263 2.14 -6.85 20.51
C ALA A 263 1.74 -5.94 19.34
N GLN A 264 0.53 -6.11 18.80
CA GLN A 264 -0.02 -5.23 17.76
C GLN A 264 -0.17 -3.78 18.26
N TYR A 265 -0.68 -3.59 19.47
CA TYR A 265 -0.80 -2.27 20.08
C TYR A 265 0.56 -1.60 20.29
N ALA A 266 1.53 -2.34 20.84
CA ALA A 266 2.92 -1.89 21.00
C ALA A 266 3.54 -1.47 19.66
N GLN A 267 3.32 -2.26 18.61
CA GLN A 267 3.85 -1.97 17.27
C GLN A 267 3.26 -0.66 16.70
N TYR A 268 1.94 -0.45 16.81
CA TYR A 268 1.34 0.79 16.31
C TYR A 268 1.72 2.03 17.13
N LEU A 269 1.94 1.88 18.45
CA LEU A 269 2.53 2.96 19.26
C LEU A 269 3.93 3.32 18.72
N GLN A 270 4.76 2.33 18.41
CA GLN A 270 6.08 2.56 17.84
C GLN A 270 6.01 3.21 16.45
N ASP A 271 5.07 2.77 15.59
CA ASP A 271 4.84 3.38 14.28
C ASP A 271 4.40 4.85 14.41
N GLU A 272 3.54 5.18 15.38
CA GLU A 272 3.16 6.57 15.67
C GLU A 272 4.37 7.40 16.11
N ILE A 273 5.27 6.86 16.94
CA ILE A 273 6.53 7.52 17.31
C ILE A 273 7.38 7.79 16.06
N ASP A 274 7.52 6.81 15.17
CA ASP A 274 8.37 6.92 13.99
C ASP A 274 7.80 7.90 12.94
N ILE A 275 6.48 7.98 12.80
CA ILE A 275 5.79 8.81 11.80
C ILE A 275 5.49 10.22 12.33
N CYS A 276 4.91 10.33 13.53
CA CYS A 276 4.46 11.59 14.12
C CYS A 276 5.51 12.24 15.03
N GLY A 277 6.44 11.44 15.57
CA GLY A 277 7.40 11.85 16.58
C GLY A 277 6.82 11.83 18.00
N ASP A 278 7.69 11.56 18.98
CA ASP A 278 7.35 11.57 20.41
C ASP A 278 8.32 12.47 21.20
N SER A 279 8.09 13.77 21.10
CA SER A 279 9.00 14.75 21.71
C SER A 279 8.89 14.85 23.24
N ASP A 280 7.75 14.44 23.81
CA ASP A 280 7.51 14.44 25.25
C ASP A 280 7.76 13.07 25.90
N GLY A 281 7.96 12.02 25.12
CA GLY A 281 8.25 10.67 25.57
C GLY A 281 7.01 9.93 26.06
N SER A 282 5.81 10.48 25.84
CA SER A 282 4.57 9.93 26.40
C SER A 282 4.15 8.62 25.74
N LEU A 283 4.48 8.41 24.46
CA LEU A 283 4.23 7.15 23.77
C LEU A 283 5.26 6.10 24.15
N GLN A 284 6.55 6.48 24.25
CA GLN A 284 7.59 5.54 24.69
C GLN A 284 7.33 5.03 26.11
N ILE A 285 6.88 5.89 27.02
CA ILE A 285 6.52 5.46 28.38
C ILE A 285 5.39 4.43 28.34
N LYS A 286 4.37 4.61 27.49
CA LYS A 286 3.29 3.62 27.35
C LYS A 286 3.82 2.28 26.84
N ILE A 287 4.76 2.28 25.90
CA ILE A 287 5.38 1.05 25.39
C ILE A 287 6.21 0.39 26.51
N ASP A 288 6.99 1.17 27.26
CA ASP A 288 7.85 0.66 28.33
C ASP A 288 7.05 0.10 29.53
N GLU A 289 5.83 0.61 29.77
CA GLU A 289 4.90 0.16 30.82
C GLU A 289 3.96 -0.96 30.36
N LEU A 290 3.92 -1.27 29.06
CA LEU A 290 3.03 -2.29 28.52
C LEU A 290 3.64 -3.68 28.75
N ASP A 291 2.98 -4.48 29.57
CA ASP A 291 3.31 -5.89 29.74
C ASP A 291 2.51 -6.74 28.74
N CYS A 292 3.23 -7.38 27.83
CA CYS A 292 2.70 -8.36 26.87
C CYS A 292 3.30 -9.75 27.12
N GLY A 293 3.84 -9.96 28.32
CA GLY A 293 4.52 -11.18 28.74
C GLY A 293 3.57 -12.27 29.23
N ASP A 294 4.19 -13.42 29.38
CA ASP A 294 3.70 -14.70 29.89
C ASP A 294 5.01 -15.37 30.35
N ASP A 295 5.30 -15.20 31.65
CA ASP A 295 6.66 -15.38 32.20
C ASP A 295 7.00 -16.85 32.50
N ASP A 296 6.01 -17.66 32.88
CA ASP A 296 6.06 -19.13 33.01
C ASP A 296 5.81 -19.87 31.68
N SER A 297 5.20 -19.22 30.69
CA SER A 297 4.82 -19.80 29.39
C SER A 297 3.69 -20.84 29.47
N ASP A 298 2.73 -20.64 30.37
CA ASP A 298 1.56 -21.52 30.54
C ASP A 298 0.34 -21.12 29.69
N SER A 299 0.47 -20.09 28.84
CA SER A 299 -0.60 -19.55 27.97
C SER A 299 -1.60 -18.63 28.64
N VAL A 300 -1.48 -18.35 29.94
CA VAL A 300 -2.14 -17.26 30.63
C VAL A 300 -1.17 -16.08 30.71
N PRO A 301 -1.49 -14.93 30.09
CA PRO A 301 -0.64 -13.76 30.21
C PRO A 301 -0.67 -13.19 31.64
N ASN A 302 0.47 -12.73 32.15
CA ASN A 302 0.64 -12.11 33.49
C ASN A 302 -0.50 -11.17 33.91
N VAL A 303 -1.07 -10.41 32.97
CA VAL A 303 -2.14 -9.44 33.26
C VAL A 303 -3.47 -10.09 33.67
N PHE A 304 -3.68 -11.36 33.34
CA PHE A 304 -4.86 -12.14 33.71
C PHE A 304 -4.69 -12.86 35.04
N GLU A 305 -3.47 -12.90 35.57
CA GLU A 305 -3.12 -13.56 36.83
C GLU A 305 -3.08 -12.58 38.01
N ASP A 306 -3.26 -11.27 37.76
CA ASP A 306 -3.61 -10.28 38.79
C ASP A 306 -5.09 -10.42 39.18
N PHE A 307 -5.41 -11.51 39.89
CA PHE A 307 -6.77 -11.85 40.27
C PHE A 307 -7.44 -10.76 41.11
N ASN A 308 -6.65 -10.07 41.94
CA ASN A 308 -7.17 -9.04 42.83
C ASN A 308 -7.22 -7.63 42.20
N GLY A 309 -6.62 -7.45 41.01
CA GLY A 309 -6.67 -6.25 40.18
C GLY A 309 -5.90 -5.06 40.75
N ASN A 310 -4.82 -5.30 41.48
CA ASN A 310 -4.02 -4.27 42.16
C ASN A 310 -2.74 -3.87 41.41
N GLU A 311 -2.44 -4.50 40.27
CA GLU A 311 -1.21 -4.37 39.48
C GLU A 311 0.08 -4.82 40.22
N ASP A 312 -0.03 -5.76 41.17
CA ASP A 312 1.05 -6.34 41.97
C ASP A 312 1.04 -7.88 41.87
N PHE A 313 1.46 -8.42 40.73
CA PHE A 313 1.48 -9.86 40.42
C PHE A 313 2.22 -10.74 41.44
N GLU A 314 3.03 -10.17 42.33
CA GLU A 314 3.83 -10.92 43.30
C GLU A 314 3.04 -11.24 44.60
N ASP A 315 1.78 -10.81 44.71
CA ASP A 315 0.92 -11.08 45.87
C ASP A 315 -0.25 -12.04 45.65
N ASP A 316 -0.41 -12.54 44.43
CA ASP A 316 -1.32 -13.63 44.04
C ASP A 316 -0.51 -14.95 43.96
N ASP A 317 -0.88 -15.94 44.78
CA ASP A 317 -0.21 -17.23 45.04
C ASP A 317 -1.32 -18.19 45.52
N THR A 318 -2.02 -18.82 44.56
CA THR A 318 -3.26 -19.56 44.78
C THR A 318 -3.04 -20.78 45.66
N ASP A 319 -2.05 -21.63 45.34
CA ASP A 319 -1.74 -22.85 46.10
C ASP A 319 -0.91 -22.59 47.40
N GLY A 320 -0.30 -21.40 47.50
CA GLY A 320 0.48 -20.98 48.66
C GLY A 320 1.86 -21.63 48.78
N ASP A 321 2.44 -22.15 47.69
CA ASP A 321 3.77 -22.75 47.67
C ASP A 321 4.90 -21.71 47.75
N GLY A 322 4.58 -20.45 47.45
CA GLY A 322 5.46 -19.29 47.45
C GLY A 322 6.07 -18.93 46.10
N VAL A 323 5.61 -19.53 45.01
CA VAL A 323 5.73 -19.06 43.63
C VAL A 323 4.42 -18.31 43.29
N PRO A 324 4.49 -17.01 42.96
CA PRO A 324 3.30 -16.29 42.52
C PRO A 324 2.79 -16.85 41.18
N ASN A 325 1.48 -16.78 40.95
CA ASN A 325 0.79 -17.34 39.79
C ASN A 325 1.49 -17.07 38.45
N TYR A 326 1.82 -15.80 38.15
CA TYR A 326 2.53 -15.39 36.91
C TYR A 326 3.96 -15.97 36.71
N LEU A 327 4.43 -16.82 37.62
CA LEU A 327 5.67 -17.58 37.56
C LEU A 327 5.49 -19.06 37.87
N ASP A 328 4.27 -19.49 38.20
CA ASP A 328 3.86 -20.87 38.38
C ASP A 328 3.22 -21.37 37.07
N ASN A 329 3.13 -22.68 36.88
CA ASN A 329 2.57 -23.27 35.67
C ASN A 329 1.48 -24.30 35.99
N ASP A 330 1.04 -24.29 37.23
CA ASP A 330 0.14 -25.20 37.96
C ASP A 330 -0.33 -24.38 39.18
N ASP A 331 -1.15 -23.35 38.90
CA ASP A 331 -1.43 -22.22 39.78
C ASP A 331 -2.14 -22.60 41.08
N ASP A 332 -3.11 -23.52 41.01
CA ASP A 332 -3.84 -24.10 42.14
C ASP A 332 -3.12 -25.31 42.79
N GLY A 333 -2.09 -25.84 42.13
CA GLY A 333 -1.25 -26.92 42.63
C GLY A 333 -1.97 -28.28 42.66
N ASP A 334 -3.01 -28.47 41.85
CA ASP A 334 -3.77 -29.69 41.77
C ASP A 334 -3.12 -30.78 40.88
N GLY A 335 -2.08 -30.39 40.12
CA GLY A 335 -1.27 -31.28 39.30
C GLY A 335 -1.73 -31.44 37.85
N VAL A 336 -2.78 -30.76 37.44
CA VAL A 336 -3.02 -30.37 36.06
C VAL A 336 -2.22 -29.08 35.79
N LEU A 337 -1.89 -28.81 34.52
CA LEU A 337 -1.12 -27.60 34.21
C LEU A 337 -2.09 -26.54 33.75
N THR A 338 -1.88 -25.29 34.17
CA THR A 338 -2.66 -24.11 33.78
C THR A 338 -2.94 -24.06 32.27
N GLU A 339 -1.98 -24.47 31.43
CA GLU A 339 -2.14 -24.51 29.96
C GLU A 339 -3.32 -25.38 29.45
N TYR A 340 -3.78 -26.34 30.26
CA TYR A 340 -4.87 -27.26 29.95
C TYR A 340 -6.22 -26.83 30.52
N GLU A 341 -6.25 -25.87 31.44
CA GLU A 341 -7.45 -25.39 32.15
C GLU A 341 -7.79 -23.94 31.82
N ALA A 342 -6.81 -23.15 31.39
CA ALA A 342 -6.93 -21.72 31.18
C ALA A 342 -8.12 -21.29 30.30
N VAL A 343 -8.50 -22.09 29.30
CA VAL A 343 -9.55 -21.73 28.35
C VAL A 343 -10.45 -22.89 27.90
N ASP A 344 -11.73 -22.58 27.71
CA ASP A 344 -12.73 -23.45 27.08
C ASP A 344 -12.51 -23.62 25.55
N GLU A 345 -13.32 -24.47 24.90
CA GLU A 345 -13.28 -24.68 23.44
C GLU A 345 -13.46 -23.38 22.61
N ASP A 346 -14.08 -22.35 23.17
CA ASP A 346 -14.36 -21.05 22.55
C ASP A 346 -13.27 -20.00 22.87
N GLY A 347 -12.28 -20.32 23.72
CA GLY A 347 -11.17 -19.45 24.13
C GLY A 347 -11.51 -18.45 25.25
N ASN A 348 -12.57 -18.69 26.02
CA ASN A 348 -12.89 -17.96 27.26
C ASN A 348 -12.29 -18.69 28.46
N PRO A 349 -12.06 -18.02 29.62
CA PRO A 349 -11.69 -18.72 30.85
C PRO A 349 -12.67 -19.86 31.15
N ALA A 350 -12.14 -21.05 31.46
CA ALA A 350 -12.94 -22.18 31.93
C ALA A 350 -13.35 -21.96 33.40
N ASP A 351 -14.50 -22.51 33.77
CA ASP A 351 -15.19 -22.38 35.07
C ASP A 351 -16.24 -23.50 35.07
N THR A 352 -15.77 -24.72 35.32
CA THR A 352 -16.49 -25.97 35.05
C THR A 352 -17.69 -26.14 35.98
N ASP A 353 -17.55 -25.83 37.26
CA ASP A 353 -18.63 -25.89 38.24
C ASP A 353 -19.51 -24.61 38.28
N GLY A 354 -19.02 -23.49 37.74
CA GLY A 354 -19.74 -22.22 37.64
C GLY A 354 -19.80 -21.42 38.94
N ASP A 355 -18.90 -21.66 39.89
CA ASP A 355 -18.87 -20.99 41.18
C ASP A 355 -18.20 -19.60 41.13
N GLY A 356 -17.39 -19.38 40.10
CA GLY A 356 -16.74 -18.12 39.74
C GLY A 356 -15.25 -18.03 40.07
N ASP A 357 -14.67 -19.05 40.70
CA ASP A 357 -13.25 -19.36 40.56
C ASP A 357 -13.07 -20.12 39.21
N VAL A 358 -11.95 -19.92 38.53
CA VAL A 358 -11.72 -20.47 37.17
C VAL A 358 -10.84 -21.69 37.32
N ASP A 359 -11.01 -22.69 36.45
CA ASP A 359 -10.40 -24.02 36.59
C ASP A 359 -8.90 -23.95 36.98
N TYR A 360 -8.07 -23.20 36.25
CA TYR A 360 -6.63 -23.04 36.59
C TYR A 360 -6.31 -22.32 37.92
N LEU A 361 -7.30 -21.90 38.69
CA LEU A 361 -7.20 -21.29 40.02
C LEU A 361 -8.05 -22.05 41.06
N ASP A 362 -8.61 -23.20 40.71
CA ASP A 362 -9.55 -23.99 41.51
C ASP A 362 -9.03 -25.42 41.70
N ASP A 363 -8.89 -25.87 42.96
CA ASP A 363 -8.34 -27.21 43.24
C ASP A 363 -9.40 -28.34 43.19
N ASP A 364 -10.65 -28.01 42.87
CA ASP A 364 -11.85 -28.86 42.79
C ASP A 364 -12.73 -28.41 41.59
N ASP A 365 -12.16 -28.50 40.38
CA ASP A 365 -12.67 -27.98 39.10
C ASP A 365 -14.19 -28.14 38.85
N ASP A 366 -14.74 -29.29 39.23
CA ASP A 366 -16.14 -29.65 38.96
C ASP A 366 -17.07 -29.47 40.18
N GLY A 367 -16.49 -29.07 41.31
CA GLY A 367 -17.14 -28.76 42.57
C GLY A 367 -17.82 -29.96 43.24
N ASP A 368 -17.35 -31.18 42.96
CA ASP A 368 -17.92 -32.41 43.50
C ASP A 368 -17.40 -32.77 44.91
N GLY A 369 -16.34 -32.08 45.36
CA GLY A 369 -15.75 -32.21 46.69
C GLY A 369 -14.61 -33.21 46.78
N ILE A 370 -14.19 -33.81 45.66
CA ILE A 370 -12.90 -34.50 45.51
C ILE A 370 -11.95 -33.56 44.78
N LEU A 371 -10.79 -33.27 45.36
CA LEU A 371 -9.82 -32.39 44.67
C LEU A 371 -9.30 -33.07 43.40
N THR A 372 -9.11 -32.29 42.33
CA THR A 372 -8.61 -32.73 40.99
C THR A 372 -7.39 -33.65 41.10
N ILE A 373 -6.47 -33.34 42.02
CA ILE A 373 -5.26 -34.13 42.29
C ILE A 373 -5.52 -35.62 42.62
N TYR A 374 -6.72 -35.95 43.09
CA TYR A 374 -7.12 -37.30 43.46
C TYR A 374 -7.91 -38.05 42.38
N GLU A 375 -8.26 -37.39 41.29
CA GLU A 375 -9.14 -37.90 40.23
C GLU A 375 -8.35 -38.44 39.03
N ASN A 376 -7.02 -38.26 39.07
CA ASN A 376 -6.07 -38.81 38.10
C ASN A 376 -6.24 -38.24 36.69
N ALA A 377 -6.20 -36.92 36.56
CA ALA A 377 -6.19 -36.22 35.27
C ALA A 377 -5.01 -36.65 34.34
N ASP A 378 -3.83 -36.97 34.88
CA ASP A 378 -2.71 -37.58 34.14
C ASP A 378 -2.20 -38.87 34.81
N PRO A 379 -2.84 -40.04 34.54
CA PRO A 379 -2.46 -41.30 35.17
C PRO A 379 -1.03 -41.76 34.84
N ASN A 380 -0.46 -41.27 33.75
CA ASN A 380 0.81 -41.74 33.21
C ASN A 380 1.98 -40.78 33.49
N GLY A 381 1.68 -39.53 33.84
CA GLY A 381 2.60 -38.48 34.23
C GLY A 381 3.44 -37.96 33.06
N ASP A 382 2.90 -37.97 31.84
CA ASP A 382 3.59 -37.44 30.65
C ASP A 382 3.18 -36.02 30.24
N GLY A 383 2.30 -35.37 31.01
CA GLY A 383 1.79 -34.03 30.78
C GLY A 383 0.81 -33.96 29.63
N ASN A 384 0.12 -35.06 29.31
CA ASN A 384 -0.92 -35.12 28.31
C ASN A 384 -2.16 -35.77 28.90
N LEU A 385 -3.28 -35.04 28.91
CA LEU A 385 -4.55 -35.46 29.53
C LEU A 385 -5.38 -36.41 28.64
N ASP A 386 -4.85 -36.84 27.48
CA ASP A 386 -5.51 -37.81 26.58
C ASP A 386 -5.91 -39.14 27.25
N ASP A 387 -5.29 -39.48 28.39
CA ASP A 387 -5.59 -40.67 29.17
C ASP A 387 -6.12 -40.40 30.58
N ALA A 388 -6.66 -39.20 30.82
CA ALA A 388 -7.46 -38.88 32.00
C ALA A 388 -8.54 -39.95 32.25
N VAL A 389 -8.83 -40.20 33.54
CA VAL A 389 -9.87 -41.15 33.92
C VAL A 389 -11.24 -40.59 33.52
N ASP A 390 -12.08 -41.47 32.98
CA ASP A 390 -13.46 -41.24 32.52
C ASP A 390 -14.23 -42.51 32.88
N THR A 391 -14.86 -42.49 34.05
CA THR A 391 -15.40 -43.66 34.74
C THR A 391 -16.65 -44.19 34.05
N ASP A 392 -17.54 -43.32 33.57
CA ASP A 392 -18.77 -43.70 32.88
C ASP A 392 -18.61 -43.87 31.35
N GLY A 393 -17.55 -43.30 30.78
CA GLY A 393 -17.20 -43.36 29.36
C GLY A 393 -17.99 -42.41 28.46
N ASP A 394 -18.50 -41.30 28.99
CA ASP A 394 -19.27 -40.30 28.23
C ASP A 394 -18.38 -39.29 27.48
N GLY A 395 -17.11 -39.20 27.88
CA GLY A 395 -16.07 -38.37 27.29
C GLY A 395 -15.75 -37.08 28.04
N VAL A 396 -16.36 -36.83 29.19
CA VAL A 396 -15.90 -35.87 30.20
C VAL A 396 -15.02 -36.64 31.21
N PRO A 397 -13.78 -36.21 31.47
CA PRO A 397 -12.97 -36.82 32.51
C PRO A 397 -13.56 -36.61 33.90
N ASP A 398 -13.30 -37.54 34.84
CA ASP A 398 -13.80 -37.51 36.22
C ASP A 398 -13.57 -36.14 36.88
N TYR A 399 -12.36 -35.56 36.74
CA TYR A 399 -12.03 -34.23 37.30
C TYR A 399 -12.79 -33.03 36.72
N LEU A 400 -13.61 -33.23 35.69
CA LEU A 400 -14.50 -32.23 35.11
C LEU A 400 -15.98 -32.70 35.10
N ASP A 401 -16.29 -33.80 35.81
CA ASP A 401 -17.59 -34.48 35.79
C ASP A 401 -18.17 -34.79 37.19
N ASN A 402 -19.06 -33.92 37.64
CA ASN A 402 -19.69 -34.04 38.96
C ASN A 402 -20.63 -35.24 39.19
N ASP A 403 -20.75 -36.16 38.22
CA ASP A 403 -21.49 -37.43 38.27
C ASP A 403 -20.63 -38.55 37.65
N ASP A 404 -19.40 -38.74 38.16
CA ASP A 404 -18.34 -39.68 37.73
C ASP A 404 -18.79 -41.00 37.09
N ASP A 405 -19.82 -41.65 37.66
CA ASP A 405 -20.29 -42.97 37.22
C ASP A 405 -21.55 -42.93 36.34
N GLY A 406 -22.11 -41.74 36.15
CA GLY A 406 -23.30 -41.46 35.34
C GLY A 406 -24.58 -42.12 35.87
N ASP A 407 -24.69 -42.40 37.17
CA ASP A 407 -25.88 -42.99 37.79
C ASP A 407 -27.02 -41.95 38.00
N GLY A 408 -26.67 -40.65 37.98
CA GLY A 408 -27.56 -39.52 38.17
C GLY A 408 -27.65 -39.01 39.61
N ILE A 409 -26.73 -39.40 40.48
CA ILE A 409 -26.50 -38.87 41.82
C ILE A 409 -25.10 -38.27 41.83
N LEU A 410 -25.02 -36.94 41.96
CA LEU A 410 -23.73 -36.24 41.99
C LEU A 410 -22.76 -36.85 43.01
N THR A 411 -21.48 -36.95 42.68
CA THR A 411 -20.41 -37.52 43.51
C THR A 411 -20.43 -36.95 44.95
N ILE A 412 -20.66 -35.64 45.09
CA ILE A 412 -20.80 -34.94 46.38
C ILE A 412 -21.91 -35.52 47.28
N ASP A 413 -22.98 -36.05 46.69
CA ASP A 413 -24.14 -36.64 47.35
C ASP A 413 -23.98 -38.15 47.63
N GLU A 414 -22.87 -38.75 47.19
CA GLU A 414 -22.53 -40.17 47.33
C GLU A 414 -21.54 -40.46 48.45
N ASN A 415 -21.14 -39.42 49.17
CA ASN A 415 -20.26 -39.52 50.35
C ASN A 415 -18.87 -40.07 49.96
N ALA A 416 -18.34 -39.53 48.86
CA ALA A 416 -17.00 -39.75 48.32
C ALA A 416 -15.90 -39.28 49.29
N ASP A 417 -16.10 -38.13 49.97
CA ASP A 417 -15.25 -37.70 51.09
C ASP A 417 -16.05 -37.49 52.40
N PRO A 418 -16.14 -38.52 53.26
CA PRO A 418 -16.83 -38.42 54.54
C PRO A 418 -16.21 -37.44 55.54
N ASN A 419 -14.94 -37.07 55.37
CA ASN A 419 -14.17 -36.33 56.37
C ASN A 419 -13.99 -34.85 55.99
N GLY A 420 -14.19 -34.50 54.72
CA GLY A 420 -14.19 -33.15 54.18
C GLY A 420 -12.77 -32.58 54.04
N ASP A 421 -11.79 -33.42 53.70
CA ASP A 421 -10.42 -33.03 53.38
C ASP A 421 -10.05 -33.15 51.89
N GLY A 422 -11.05 -33.40 51.02
CA GLY A 422 -10.93 -33.48 49.57
C GLY A 422 -10.33 -34.78 49.07
N ASN A 423 -9.88 -35.66 49.96
CA ASN A 423 -9.22 -36.91 49.60
C ASN A 423 -10.19 -38.10 49.73
N PRO A 424 -10.42 -38.90 48.66
CA PRO A 424 -11.37 -40.01 48.67
C PRO A 424 -10.85 -41.28 49.38
N ASP A 425 -9.71 -41.24 50.08
CA ASP A 425 -9.11 -42.38 50.79
C ASP A 425 -10.07 -43.04 51.81
N ASP A 426 -11.05 -42.30 52.33
CA ASP A 426 -12.10 -42.80 53.22
C ASP A 426 -13.50 -42.90 52.62
N ALA A 427 -13.61 -42.80 51.28
CA ALA A 427 -14.84 -43.04 50.52
C ALA A 427 -15.57 -44.32 50.95
N VAL A 428 -16.90 -44.27 50.88
CA VAL A 428 -17.73 -45.43 51.26
C VAL A 428 -17.70 -46.46 50.15
N ASP A 429 -17.40 -47.71 50.52
CA ASP A 429 -17.57 -48.91 49.71
C ASP A 429 -18.55 -49.84 50.46
N ALA A 430 -19.85 -49.69 50.15
CA ALA A 430 -20.93 -50.31 50.91
C ALA A 430 -20.98 -51.83 50.75
N ASP A 431 -20.50 -52.37 49.63
CA ASP A 431 -20.54 -53.79 49.30
C ASP A 431 -19.20 -54.52 49.48
N SER A 432 -18.13 -53.75 49.74
CA SER A 432 -16.76 -54.17 50.01
C SER A 432 -16.10 -54.92 48.86
N ASP A 433 -16.38 -54.52 47.62
CA ASP A 433 -15.78 -55.10 46.42
C ASP A 433 -14.47 -54.42 45.99
N GLY A 434 -14.14 -53.28 46.59
CA GLY A 434 -12.92 -52.52 46.37
C GLY A 434 -13.03 -51.36 45.39
N VAL A 435 -14.23 -51.04 44.90
CA VAL A 435 -14.53 -49.79 44.19
C VAL A 435 -15.42 -48.94 45.11
N PRO A 436 -15.12 -47.66 45.34
CA PRO A 436 -16.01 -46.76 46.08
C PRO A 436 -17.40 -46.63 45.45
N ASP A 437 -18.41 -46.32 46.27
CA ASP A 437 -19.80 -46.18 45.81
C ASP A 437 -19.95 -45.09 44.72
N TYR A 438 -19.18 -43.99 44.79
CA TYR A 438 -19.24 -42.88 43.83
C TYR A 438 -18.69 -43.19 42.42
N LEU A 439 -18.11 -44.37 42.24
CA LEU A 439 -17.59 -44.87 40.96
C LEU A 439 -18.40 -46.11 40.50
N GLN A 440 -19.68 -46.25 40.90
CA GLN A 440 -20.51 -47.46 40.71
C GLN A 440 -21.99 -47.23 40.33
N ALA A 441 -22.24 -47.22 39.01
CA ALA A 441 -23.58 -47.10 38.40
C ALA A 441 -24.64 -48.20 38.66
#